data_AF-A0A9R0ZAI1-F1
#
_entry.id   AF-A0A9R0ZAI1-F1
#
_cell.length_a   1.000
_cell.length_b   1.000
_cell.length_c   1.000
_cell.angle_alpha   90.00
_cell.angle_beta   90.00
_cell.angle_gamma   90.00
#
_symmetry.space_group_name_H-M   'P 1'
#
loop_
_entity.id
_entity.type
_entity.pdbx_description
1 polymer ?
#
loop_
_entity_poly.entity_id
_entity_poly.type
_entity_poly.pdbx_seq_one_letter_code
_entity_poly.pdbx_strand_id
1 'polypeptide(L)'
;MACEGVFHTASPIITNADSKEEMLDSAINGTLNVLRSCKKNPFLKRVVLTSSSSTMRLRDEAEFPPNVLLDETSWSSVEFCESIQVNEYDASFLCRCIFLSKHFPEERVGWFSSRRAWQIWYAVAKILAEKSAWEFAKENNIDLVAVLPTFIIGPNLSPVLGPTASDVLGLFKGIC
;
A
#
# COMPACT_ATOMS: atom_id res chain seq x y z
N MET A 1 1.56 31.32 13.49
CA MET A 1 1.04 30.01 13.92
C MET A 1 2.06 28.97 13.55
N ALA A 2 2.51 28.13 14.49
CA ALA A 2 3.44 27.03 14.21
C ALA A 2 2.66 25.76 13.88
N CYS A 3 3.19 24.90 13.01
CA CYS A 3 2.59 23.61 12.68
C CYS A 3 2.98 22.59 13.76
N GLU A 4 2.00 21.99 14.44
CA GLU A 4 2.25 21.03 15.51
C GLU A 4 2.08 19.57 15.06
N GLY A 5 1.47 19.33 13.90
CA GLY A 5 1.25 17.99 13.39
C GLY A 5 1.14 17.92 11.88
N VAL A 6 1.59 16.81 11.30
CA VAL A 6 1.59 16.58 9.85
C VAL A 6 0.88 15.27 9.53
N PHE A 7 -0.11 15.34 8.65
CA PHE A 7 -0.71 14.16 8.03
C PHE A 7 -0.09 13.97 6.66
N HIS A 8 0.80 12.98 6.52
CA HIS A 8 1.38 12.62 5.24
C HIS A 8 0.51 11.56 4.56
N THR A 9 -0.39 12.01 3.68
CA THR A 9 -1.30 11.17 2.90
C THR A 9 -0.87 11.02 1.44
N ALA A 10 -0.09 11.98 0.94
CA ALA A 10 0.36 12.02 -0.44
C ALA A 10 1.38 10.91 -0.71
N SER A 11 1.10 10.08 -1.71
CA SER A 11 1.97 8.99 -2.13
C SER A 11 1.57 8.62 -3.56
N PRO A 12 2.51 8.19 -4.42
CA PRO A 12 2.17 7.77 -5.77
C PRO A 12 1.11 6.67 -5.74
N ILE A 13 0.08 6.84 -6.56
CA ILE A 13 -0.94 5.83 -6.83
C ILE A 13 -0.82 5.52 -8.31
N ILE A 14 -0.69 4.23 -8.63
CA ILE A 14 -0.55 3.61 -9.95
C ILE A 14 -1.01 4.54 -11.09
N THR A 15 -0.07 5.05 -11.88
CA THR A 15 -0.35 5.66 -13.18
C THR A 15 0.36 4.85 -14.27
N ASN A 16 -0.25 4.77 -15.46
CA ASN A 16 0.24 3.95 -16.58
C ASN A 16 1.59 4.41 -17.17
N ALA A 17 2.22 5.44 -16.60
CA ALA A 17 3.38 6.12 -17.16
C ALA A 17 4.69 5.90 -16.39
N ASP A 18 4.66 5.33 -15.17
CA ASP A 18 5.82 5.34 -14.26
C ASP A 18 6.55 4.00 -14.29
N SER A 19 7.89 3.99 -14.30
CA SER A 19 8.66 2.75 -14.11
C SER A 19 8.54 2.24 -12.67
N LYS A 20 8.90 0.97 -12.43
CA LYS A 20 8.91 0.45 -11.05
C LYS A 20 9.87 1.28 -10.18
N GLU A 21 11.05 1.59 -10.70
CA GLU A 21 12.08 2.34 -9.98
C GLU A 21 11.58 3.73 -9.62
N GLU A 22 10.96 4.43 -10.58
CA GLU A 22 10.42 5.76 -10.37
C GLU A 22 9.33 5.79 -9.30
N MET A 23 8.45 4.78 -9.28
CA MET A 23 7.42 4.69 -8.24
C MET A 23 8.01 4.42 -6.86
N LEU A 24 8.97 3.48 -6.76
CA LEU A 24 9.65 3.17 -5.50
C LEU A 24 10.39 4.41 -4.98
N ASP A 25 11.18 5.05 -5.84
CA ASP A 25 11.94 6.25 -5.52
C ASP A 25 11.02 7.40 -5.10
N SER A 26 9.91 7.61 -5.82
CA SER A 26 8.92 8.64 -5.50
C SER A 26 8.28 8.41 -4.12
N ALA A 27 7.90 7.17 -3.81
CA ALA A 27 7.29 6.84 -2.52
C ALA A 27 8.27 7.03 -1.35
N ILE A 28 9.51 6.54 -1.49
CA ILE A 28 10.54 6.63 -0.45
C ILE A 28 10.98 8.08 -0.27
N ASN A 29 11.38 8.75 -1.36
CA ASN A 29 11.90 10.12 -1.29
C ASN A 29 10.81 11.12 -0.91
N GLY A 30 9.57 10.93 -1.37
CA GLY A 30 8.43 11.74 -0.95
C GLY A 30 8.24 11.71 0.57
N THR A 31 8.25 10.51 1.14
CA THR A 31 8.13 10.29 2.58
C THR A 31 9.29 10.91 3.36
N LEU A 32 10.54 10.64 2.94
CA LEU A 32 11.72 11.19 3.60
C LEU A 32 11.80 12.72 3.49
N ASN A 33 11.36 13.31 2.37
CA ASN A 33 11.37 14.76 2.21
C ASN A 33 10.39 15.46 3.16
N VAL A 34 9.22 14.88 3.40
CA VAL A 34 8.28 15.36 4.42
C VAL A 34 8.88 15.23 5.81
N LEU A 35 9.48 14.09 6.16
CA LEU A 35 10.09 13.88 7.48
C LEU A 35 11.32 14.78 7.72
N ARG A 36 12.16 15.01 6.70
CA ARG A 36 13.27 15.97 6.76
C ARG A 36 12.77 17.39 6.99
N SER A 37 11.62 17.75 6.44
CA SER A 37 10.99 19.06 6.68
C SER A 37 10.41 19.14 8.09
N CYS A 38 9.76 18.08 8.55
CA CYS A 38 9.26 17.92 9.92
C CYS A 38 10.36 18.08 10.96
N LYS A 39 11.52 17.45 10.76
CA LYS A 39 12.70 17.53 11.64
C LYS A 39 13.16 18.98 11.88
N LYS A 40 13.03 19.86 10.88
CA LYS A 40 13.47 21.26 10.99
C LYS A 40 12.53 22.12 11.86
N ASN A 41 11.34 21.61 12.21
CA ASN A 41 10.33 22.33 12.97
C ASN A 41 10.36 21.93 14.45
N PRO A 42 10.82 22.81 15.37
CA PRO A 42 10.92 22.50 16.79
C PRO A 42 9.55 22.40 17.50
N PHE A 43 8.46 22.84 16.88
CA PHE A 43 7.11 22.80 17.45
C PHE A 43 6.32 21.55 17.04
N LEU A 44 6.90 20.68 16.22
CA LEU A 44 6.24 19.46 15.77
C LEU A 44 6.06 18.50 16.95
N LYS A 45 4.83 18.02 17.12
CA LYS A 45 4.45 17.03 18.14
C LYS A 45 4.27 15.64 17.55
N ARG A 46 3.73 15.52 16.34
CA ARG A 46 3.40 14.21 15.75
C ARG A 46 3.34 14.24 14.22
N VAL A 47 3.76 13.14 13.60
CA VAL A 47 3.50 12.85 12.19
C VAL A 47 2.59 11.63 12.08
N VAL A 48 1.55 11.75 11.26
CA VAL A 48 0.67 10.63 10.89
C VAL A 48 0.94 10.28 9.43
N LEU A 49 1.46 9.08 9.19
CA LEU A 49 1.74 8.55 7.87
C LEU A 49 0.57 7.68 7.40
N THR A 50 0.07 7.93 6.19
CA THR A 50 -0.88 7.03 5.54
C THR A 50 -0.12 5.96 4.77
N SER A 51 0.03 4.80 5.40
CA SER A 51 0.55 3.61 4.76
C SER A 51 -0.58 2.83 4.08
N SER A 52 -0.55 1.50 4.12
CA SER A 52 -1.51 0.62 3.48
C SER A 52 -1.47 -0.74 4.16
N SER A 53 -2.60 -1.39 4.32
CA SER A 53 -2.64 -2.79 4.79
C SER A 53 -1.88 -3.76 3.88
N SER A 54 -1.51 -3.36 2.65
CA SER A 54 -0.62 -4.13 1.79
C SER A 54 0.79 -4.30 2.39
N THR A 55 1.20 -3.47 3.36
CA THR A 55 2.49 -3.62 4.04
C THR A 55 2.55 -4.80 5.00
N MET A 56 1.41 -5.42 5.32
CA MET A 56 1.31 -6.55 6.25
C MET A 56 0.57 -7.78 5.68
N ARG A 57 -0.27 -7.62 4.64
CA ARG A 57 -1.17 -8.69 4.17
C ARG A 57 -0.61 -9.59 3.08
N LEU A 58 0.37 -9.13 2.30
CA LEU A 58 0.97 -9.94 1.24
C LEU A 58 2.00 -10.90 1.83
N ARG A 59 1.73 -12.20 1.74
CA ARG A 59 2.54 -13.28 2.31
C ARG A 59 2.29 -14.56 1.52
N ASP A 60 3.26 -15.46 1.54
CA ASP A 60 3.07 -16.79 1.00
C ASP A 60 2.03 -17.54 1.84
N GLU A 61 0.96 -18.04 1.21
CA GLU A 61 -0.05 -18.87 1.89
C GLU A 61 0.55 -20.17 2.43
N ALA A 62 1.63 -20.66 1.81
CA ALA A 62 2.39 -21.83 2.28
C ALA A 62 3.15 -21.55 3.59
N GLU A 63 3.63 -20.31 3.78
CA GLU A 63 4.33 -19.90 5.00
C GLU A 63 3.36 -19.40 6.08
N PHE A 64 2.22 -18.81 5.68
CA PHE A 64 1.25 -18.22 6.59
C PHE A 64 -0.19 -18.67 6.31
N PRO A 65 -0.65 -19.77 6.93
CA PRO A 65 -1.99 -20.27 6.71
C PRO A 65 -3.07 -19.23 7.10
N PRO A 66 -4.30 -19.34 6.55
CA PRO A 66 -5.37 -18.33 6.68
C PRO A 66 -5.81 -17.97 8.11
N ASN A 67 -5.31 -18.66 9.13
CA ASN A 67 -5.62 -18.42 10.55
C ASN A 67 -4.50 -17.69 11.31
N VAL A 68 -3.42 -17.27 10.65
CA VAL A 68 -2.40 -16.45 11.31
C VAL A 68 -2.96 -15.05 11.57
N LEU A 69 -3.09 -14.72 12.86
CA LEU A 69 -3.48 -13.40 13.32
C LEU A 69 -2.40 -12.38 12.96
N LEU A 70 -2.83 -11.29 12.34
CA LEU A 70 -1.99 -10.14 12.02
C LEU A 70 -2.02 -9.15 13.18
N ASP A 71 -0.86 -8.60 13.51
CA ASP A 71 -0.68 -7.54 14.51
C ASP A 71 0.19 -6.41 13.94
N GLU A 72 0.45 -5.38 14.75
CA GLU A 72 1.26 -4.21 14.38
C GLU A 72 2.75 -4.52 14.21
N THR A 73 3.20 -5.74 14.51
CA THR A 73 4.57 -6.21 14.27
C THR A 73 4.72 -6.95 12.95
N SER A 74 3.60 -7.23 12.27
CA SER A 74 3.55 -8.03 11.06
C SER A 74 3.95 -7.21 9.82
N TRP A 75 4.84 -7.77 8.99
CA TRP A 75 5.29 -7.16 7.74
C TRP A 75 5.25 -8.15 6.57
N SER A 76 4.86 -7.64 5.40
CA SER A 76 5.00 -8.32 4.12
C SER A 76 6.47 -8.35 3.69
N SER A 77 6.90 -9.47 3.12
CA SER A 77 8.23 -9.62 2.53
C SER A 77 8.28 -8.92 1.17
N VAL A 78 9.34 -8.13 0.96
CA VAL A 78 9.60 -7.48 -0.32
C VAL A 78 9.96 -8.53 -1.37
N GLU A 79 10.80 -9.48 -0.98
CA GLU A 79 11.26 -10.60 -1.80
C GLU A 79 10.08 -11.46 -2.27
N PHE A 80 9.11 -11.72 -1.38
CA PHE A 80 7.88 -12.41 -1.72
C PHE A 80 7.04 -11.58 -2.70
N CYS A 81 6.84 -10.29 -2.45
CA CYS A 81 6.09 -9.44 -3.37
C CYS A 81 6.72 -9.43 -4.76
N GLU A 82 8.04 -9.33 -4.86
CA GLU A 82 8.80 -9.39 -6.12
C GLU A 82 8.71 -10.77 -6.80
N SER A 83 8.67 -11.86 -6.04
CA SER A 83 8.58 -13.22 -6.61
C SER A 83 7.23 -13.51 -7.25
N ILE A 84 6.14 -12.89 -6.79
CA ILE A 84 4.80 -12.96 -7.42
C ILE A 84 4.84 -12.42 -8.86
N GLN A 85 5.80 -11.55 -9.19
CA GLN A 85 5.96 -11.04 -10.55
C GLN A 85 6.61 -12.07 -11.50
N VAL A 86 7.58 -12.85 -10.99
CA VAL A 86 8.39 -13.79 -11.79
C VAL A 86 7.57 -15.03 -12.16
N ASN A 87 6.64 -15.39 -11.29
CA ASN A 87 5.77 -16.52 -11.43
C ASN A 87 4.45 -16.04 -12.02
N GLU A 88 4.14 -16.44 -13.25
CA GLU A 88 2.87 -16.24 -13.95
C GLU A 88 1.70 -17.01 -13.29
N TYR A 89 1.71 -17.10 -11.95
CA TYR A 89 0.76 -17.84 -11.14
C TYR A 89 -0.49 -16.97 -10.97
N ASP A 90 -1.43 -17.26 -11.88
CA ASP A 90 -2.88 -17.17 -11.76
C ASP A 90 -3.41 -15.96 -11.00
N ALA A 91 -4.07 -15.03 -11.69
CA ALA A 91 -4.69 -13.88 -11.05
C ALA A 91 -5.75 -14.26 -10.00
N SER A 92 -6.14 -15.54 -9.92
CA SER A 92 -6.84 -16.10 -8.77
C SER A 92 -6.03 -16.00 -7.45
N PHE A 93 -4.70 -16.15 -7.45
CA PHE A 93 -3.83 -16.03 -6.27
C PHE A 93 -3.75 -14.57 -5.80
N LEU A 94 -3.51 -13.62 -6.71
CA LEU A 94 -3.50 -12.20 -6.34
C LEU A 94 -4.88 -11.75 -5.84
N CYS A 95 -5.96 -12.19 -6.48
CA CYS A 95 -7.33 -11.93 -6.00
C CYS A 95 -7.58 -12.58 -4.63
N ARG A 96 -7.02 -13.76 -4.33
CA ARG A 96 -7.07 -14.36 -2.98
C ARG A 96 -6.31 -13.52 -1.97
N CYS A 97 -5.08 -13.09 -2.27
CA CYS A 97 -4.30 -12.25 -1.36
C CYS A 97 -4.95 -10.88 -1.10
N ILE A 98 -5.58 -10.28 -2.12
CA ILE A 98 -6.19 -8.95 -2.05
C ILE A 98 -7.59 -9.01 -1.44
N PHE A 99 -8.44 -9.93 -1.88
CA PHE A 99 -9.86 -10.00 -1.51
C PHE A 99 -10.16 -11.04 -0.42
N LEU A 100 -9.17 -11.83 0.02
CA LEU A 100 -9.32 -12.92 1.00
C LEU A 100 -10.45 -13.91 0.67
N SER A 101 -10.83 -14.03 -0.61
CA SER A 101 -11.93 -14.90 -1.04
C SER A 101 -11.39 -16.21 -1.60
N LYS A 102 -11.69 -17.32 -0.93
CA LYS A 102 -11.34 -18.68 -1.39
C LYS A 102 -12.09 -19.11 -2.66
N HIS A 103 -13.09 -18.37 -3.11
CA HIS A 103 -13.91 -18.70 -4.28
C HIS A 103 -13.99 -17.47 -5.20
N PHE A 104 -12.96 -17.29 -6.03
CA PHE A 104 -12.98 -16.33 -7.12
C PHE A 104 -13.09 -17.12 -8.44
N PRO A 105 -14.17 -16.97 -9.23
CA PRO A 105 -14.32 -17.70 -10.50
C PRO A 105 -13.29 -17.23 -11.53
N GLU A 106 -12.61 -18.17 -12.19
CA GLU A 106 -11.57 -17.93 -13.21
C GLU A 106 -12.06 -17.03 -14.37
N GLU A 107 -13.36 -17.07 -14.70
CA GLU A 107 -13.93 -16.24 -15.77
C GLU A 107 -14.00 -14.73 -15.46
N ARG A 108 -13.84 -14.33 -14.19
CA ARG A 108 -13.84 -12.93 -13.72
C ARG A 108 -12.44 -12.41 -13.40
N VAL A 109 -11.45 -12.91 -14.13
CA VAL A 109 -10.02 -12.65 -13.92
C VAL A 109 -9.42 -11.79 -15.05
N GLY A 110 -10.20 -11.54 -16.10
CA GLY A 110 -9.76 -10.88 -17.33
C GLY A 110 -9.39 -9.41 -17.16
N TRP A 111 -10.06 -8.67 -16.28
CA TRP A 111 -9.82 -7.23 -16.08
C TRP A 111 -8.56 -6.96 -15.24
N PHE A 112 -8.23 -7.85 -14.30
CA PHE A 112 -7.01 -7.79 -13.50
C PHE A 112 -5.70 -8.05 -14.27
N SER A 113 -5.76 -8.56 -15.50
CA SER A 113 -4.57 -8.94 -16.30
C SER A 113 -3.58 -7.81 -16.56
N SER A 114 -4.04 -6.60 -16.84
CA SER A 114 -3.19 -5.43 -17.14
C SER A 114 -2.78 -4.62 -15.90
N ARG A 115 -3.51 -4.76 -14.78
CA ARG A 115 -3.21 -4.08 -13.49
C ARG A 115 -2.32 -4.89 -12.53
N ARG A 116 -2.08 -6.17 -12.84
CA ARG A 116 -1.36 -7.16 -11.98
C ARG A 116 0.02 -6.71 -11.51
N ALA A 117 0.89 -6.27 -12.43
CA ALA A 117 2.24 -5.85 -12.08
C ALA A 117 2.24 -4.61 -11.17
N TRP A 118 1.31 -3.69 -11.41
CA TRP A 118 1.29 -2.39 -10.76
C TRP A 118 0.81 -2.42 -9.30
N GLN A 119 -0.09 -3.35 -8.96
CA GLN A 119 -0.55 -3.53 -7.57
C GLN A 119 0.54 -4.10 -6.66
N ILE A 120 1.39 -4.99 -7.19
CA ILE A 120 2.54 -5.54 -6.47
C ILE A 120 3.55 -4.43 -6.18
N TRP A 121 3.91 -3.65 -7.20
CA TRP A 121 4.87 -2.56 -7.01
C TRP A 121 4.35 -1.48 -6.07
N TYR A 122 3.05 -1.20 -6.07
CA TYR A 122 2.46 -0.32 -5.08
C TYR A 122 2.67 -0.86 -3.66
N ALA A 123 2.48 -2.17 -3.44
CA ALA A 123 2.73 -2.77 -2.14
C ALA A 123 4.20 -2.66 -1.72
N VAL A 124 5.13 -2.98 -2.61
CA VAL A 124 6.58 -2.81 -2.36
C VAL A 124 6.91 -1.36 -2.04
N ALA A 125 6.39 -0.40 -2.81
CA ALA A 125 6.58 1.03 -2.58
C ALA A 125 6.12 1.44 -1.17
N LYS A 126 4.94 0.96 -0.74
CA LYS A 126 4.42 1.23 0.60
C LYS A 126 5.27 0.58 1.70
N ILE A 127 5.72 -0.66 1.52
CA ILE A 127 6.58 -1.35 2.48
C ILE A 127 7.88 -0.57 2.68
N LEU A 128 8.55 -0.21 1.59
CA LEU A 128 9.83 0.49 1.64
C LEU A 128 9.66 1.90 2.21
N ALA A 129 8.65 2.66 1.77
CA ALA A 129 8.39 4.00 2.30
C ALA A 129 8.07 3.98 3.80
N GLU A 130 7.28 3.03 4.28
CA GLU A 130 6.96 2.92 5.70
C GLU A 130 8.17 2.50 6.53
N LYS A 131 8.96 1.52 6.07
CA LYS A 131 10.22 1.12 6.73
C LYS A 131 11.20 2.29 6.84
N SER A 132 11.41 3.02 5.75
CA SER A 132 12.27 4.21 5.75
C SER A 132 11.73 5.33 6.66
N ALA A 133 10.41 5.47 6.76
CA ALA A 133 9.79 6.42 7.68
C ALA A 133 10.06 6.07 9.15
N TRP A 134 9.89 4.80 9.52
CA TRP A 134 10.15 4.31 10.88
C TRP A 134 11.62 4.46 11.27
N GLU A 135 12.54 4.11 10.38
CA GLU A 135 13.98 4.27 10.60
C GLU A 135 14.34 5.74 10.82
N PHE A 136 13.92 6.62 9.91
CA PHE A 136 14.18 8.06 10.03
C PHE A 136 13.54 8.66 11.29
N ALA A 137 12.31 8.28 11.62
CA ALA A 137 11.63 8.78 12.80
C ALA A 137 12.36 8.39 14.09
N LYS A 138 12.82 7.13 14.18
CA LYS A 138 13.61 6.64 15.30
C LYS A 138 14.92 7.39 15.47
N GLU A 139 15.66 7.62 14.39
CA GLU A 139 16.94 8.35 14.42
C GLU A 139 16.78 9.82 14.80
N ASN A 140 15.62 10.41 14.52
CA ASN A 140 15.38 11.84 14.67
C ASN A 140 14.40 12.20 15.79
N ASN A 141 14.04 11.23 16.64
CA ASN A 141 13.09 11.39 17.75
C ASN A 141 11.74 12.01 17.32
N ILE A 142 11.23 11.60 16.16
CA ILE A 142 9.92 12.04 15.66
C ILE A 142 8.85 11.05 16.17
N ASP A 143 7.80 11.57 16.83
CA ASP A 143 6.61 10.77 17.16
C ASP A 143 5.82 10.49 15.88
N LEU A 144 5.99 9.28 15.34
CA LEU A 144 5.38 8.80 14.11
C LEU A 144 4.27 7.79 14.42
N VAL A 145 3.12 7.95 13.77
CA VAL A 145 2.03 6.99 13.75
C VAL A 145 1.73 6.61 12.31
N ALA A 146 1.67 5.31 12.00
CA ALA A 146 1.23 4.82 10.70
C ALA A 146 -0.25 4.39 10.75
N VAL A 147 -1.03 4.78 9.75
CA VAL A 147 -2.40 4.32 9.53
C VAL A 147 -2.40 3.45 8.28
N LEU A 148 -2.85 2.20 8.41
CA LEU A 148 -2.81 1.18 7.35
C LEU A 148 -4.23 0.88 6.84
N PRO A 149 -4.80 1.72 5.95
CA PRO A 149 -6.11 1.46 5.38
C PRO A 149 -6.14 0.19 4.50
N THR A 150 -7.33 -0.40 4.40
CA THR A 150 -7.64 -1.48 3.44
C THR A 150 -8.41 -0.88 2.26
N PHE A 151 -9.44 -1.56 1.74
CA PHE A 151 -10.39 -0.94 0.82
C PHE A 151 -11.18 0.17 1.54
N ILE A 152 -10.95 1.41 1.12
CA ILE A 152 -11.68 2.58 1.57
C ILE A 152 -13.00 2.66 0.79
N ILE A 153 -14.12 2.49 1.48
CA ILE A 153 -15.48 2.56 0.93
C ILE A 153 -16.20 3.72 1.60
N GLY A 154 -16.83 4.58 0.80
CA GLY A 154 -17.60 5.71 1.31
C GLY A 154 -17.98 6.71 0.21
N PRO A 155 -18.75 7.75 0.56
CA PRO A 155 -19.09 8.82 -0.36
C PRO A 155 -17.81 9.52 -0.85
N ASN A 156 -17.73 9.72 -2.16
CA ASN A 156 -16.62 10.43 -2.77
C ASN A 156 -16.96 11.92 -2.86
N LEU A 157 -16.04 12.78 -2.40
CA LEU A 157 -16.18 14.23 -2.55
C LEU A 157 -16.00 14.66 -4.01
N SER A 158 -15.20 13.90 -4.78
CA SER A 158 -15.00 14.12 -6.21
C SER A 158 -16.09 13.41 -7.02
N PRO A 159 -16.57 14.01 -8.13
CA PRO A 159 -17.46 13.33 -9.07
C PRO A 159 -16.77 12.17 -9.81
N VAL A 160 -15.44 12.09 -9.77
CA VAL A 160 -14.65 11.01 -10.38
C VAL A 160 -14.27 9.98 -9.31
N LEU A 161 -14.58 8.71 -9.55
CA LEU A 161 -14.21 7.62 -8.65
C LEU A 161 -12.69 7.54 -8.49
N GLY A 162 -12.24 7.46 -7.24
CA GLY A 162 -10.86 7.10 -6.93
C GLY A 162 -10.56 5.64 -7.34
N PRO A 163 -9.28 5.25 -7.36
CA PRO A 163 -8.87 3.90 -7.72
C PRO A 163 -9.56 2.82 -6.88
N THR A 164 -9.51 2.96 -5.55
CA THR A 164 -10.14 2.02 -4.61
C THR A 164 -11.65 1.90 -4.79
N ALA A 165 -12.34 3.02 -4.98
CA ALA A 165 -13.79 3.02 -5.21
C ALA A 165 -14.16 2.39 -6.57
N SER A 166 -13.30 2.55 -7.57
CA SER A 166 -13.46 1.91 -8.88
C SER A 166 -13.27 0.39 -8.79
N ASP A 167 -12.25 -0.07 -8.04
CA ASP A 167 -11.99 -1.50 -7.83
C ASP A 167 -13.16 -2.16 -7.07
N VAL A 168 -13.68 -1.52 -6.01
CA VAL A 168 -14.86 -1.99 -5.26
C VAL A 168 -16.12 -2.01 -6.12
N LEU A 169 -16.32 -0.99 -6.97
CA LEU A 169 -17.44 -0.98 -7.89
C LEU A 169 -17.33 -2.10 -8.95
N GLY A 170 -16.13 -2.37 -9.45
CA GLY A 170 -15.85 -3.49 -10.35
C GLY A 170 -16.23 -4.83 -9.69
N LEU A 171 -15.82 -5.01 -8.43
CA LEU A 171 -16.18 -6.18 -7.62
C LEU A 171 -17.71 -6.35 -7.50
N PHE A 172 -18.44 -5.29 -7.15
CA PHE A 172 -19.91 -5.37 -7.04
C PHE A 172 -20.61 -5.60 -8.38
N LYS A 173 -20.02 -5.16 -9.49
CA LYS A 173 -20.55 -5.42 -10.83
C LYS A 173 -20.17 -6.80 -11.36
N GLY A 174 -19.30 -7.54 -10.66
CA GLY A 174 -18.74 -8.81 -11.15
C GLY A 174 -17.83 -8.62 -12.37
N ILE A 175 -17.30 -7.41 -12.57
CA ILE A 175 -16.36 -7.06 -13.65
C ILE A 175 -14.98 -6.93 -12.99
N CYS A 176 -14.32 -8.08 -12.82
CA CYS A 176 -12.97 -8.22 -12.30
C CYS A 176 -12.06 -8.84 -13.37
#